data_AF-A0A0G1K379-F1
#
_entry.id   AF-A0A0G1K379-F1
#
_cell.length_a   1.000
_cell.length_b   1.000
_cell.length_c   1.000
_cell.angle_alpha   90.00
_cell.angle_beta   90.00
_cell.angle_gamma   90.00
#
_symmetry.space_group_name_H-M   'P 1'
#
loop_
_entity.id
_entity.type
_entity.pdbx_description
1 polymer ?
#
loop_
_entity_poly.entity_id
_entity_poly.type
_entity_poly.pdbx_seq_one_letter_code
_entity_poly.pdbx_strand_id
1 'polypeptide(L)'
;MMRWKLFLIIGIVLLILTIAVGRRLTSPVMINGLASLTISSTHPPEIYLSGPLKLFPSALPVLGWDTEEIIPSEIIKLVNEERRKAGSPVLKENSKLAQAANMRVMTILKNQNFSHEDPIDHIQLSTVLPRVDYLFSYASENMGLAQDKASGIVHGFMSSPSHKQNLLDSKLVETGVAVRKGQFKGNYVVIVVQVFAIPASKEAYLGYSQDDKVQVQNLLDGVDNQLVRTRGFLVASPDSQYYKDWEKVLLNQKQRLSEIYQQMLSDSSFEQRHYALVAAYNSGWQGAPR
;
A
#
# COMPACT_ATOMS: atom_id res chain seq x y z
N MET A 1 -32.47 0.03 47.98
CA MET A 1 -33.56 1.05 47.97
C MET A 1 -33.25 2.08 49.06
N MET A 2 -33.33 3.37 48.74
CA MET A 2 -33.29 4.56 49.62
C MET A 2 -32.02 4.89 50.46
N ARG A 3 -31.74 6.22 50.53
CA ARG A 3 -30.49 6.89 50.97
C ARG A 3 -30.71 7.63 52.31
N TRP A 4 -29.75 7.54 53.24
CA TRP A 4 -29.50 8.47 54.37
C TRP A 4 -28.00 8.34 54.74
N LYS A 5 -27.23 9.36 55.15
CA LYS A 5 -27.32 10.84 55.10
C LYS A 5 -25.85 11.39 55.11
N LEU A 6 -25.63 12.69 54.83
CA LEU A 6 -24.33 13.35 55.06
C LEU A 6 -24.20 13.84 56.52
N PHE A 7 -22.97 13.90 57.05
CA PHE A 7 -22.58 14.87 58.09
C PHE A 7 -21.15 15.39 57.89
N LEU A 8 -20.91 16.57 58.46
CA LEU A 8 -19.80 17.51 58.26
C LEU A 8 -18.61 17.22 59.19
N ILE A 9 -17.38 17.56 58.79
CA ILE A 9 -16.26 17.79 59.73
C ILE A 9 -15.55 19.10 59.36
N ILE A 10 -15.33 19.94 60.37
CA ILE A 10 -14.55 21.19 60.35
C ILE A 10 -13.45 21.09 61.41
N GLY A 11 -12.24 21.57 61.10
CA GLY A 11 -11.20 21.97 62.06
C GLY A 11 -10.24 22.94 61.34
N ILE A 12 -10.05 24.21 61.72
CA ILE A 12 -9.61 24.82 63.01
C ILE A 12 -8.12 24.56 63.27
N VAL A 13 -7.22 25.51 63.61
CA VAL A 13 -7.09 27.00 63.59
C VAL A 13 -5.58 27.30 63.86
N LEU A 14 -5.02 28.45 63.45
CA LEU A 14 -4.01 29.30 64.15
C LEU A 14 -3.50 30.39 63.15
N LEU A 15 -3.78 31.71 63.24
CA LEU A 15 -3.45 32.75 64.26
C LEU A 15 -1.92 32.98 64.35
N ILE A 16 -1.31 34.19 64.28
CA ILE A 16 -1.61 35.52 64.87
C ILE A 16 -1.06 36.71 64.01
N LEU A 17 -1.62 37.92 64.18
CA LEU A 17 -1.19 39.21 63.59
C LEU A 17 0.14 39.78 64.16
N THR A 18 0.83 40.66 63.42
CA THR A 18 1.13 42.03 63.93
C THR A 18 1.47 43.06 62.83
N ILE A 19 1.11 44.30 63.14
CA ILE A 19 1.04 45.53 62.33
C ILE A 19 2.41 46.06 61.86
N ALA A 20 2.49 46.60 60.64
CA ALA A 20 3.42 47.69 60.29
C ALA A 20 2.85 48.60 59.18
N VAL A 21 2.79 49.91 59.44
CA VAL A 21 2.28 50.92 58.51
C VAL A 21 3.41 51.50 57.65
N GLY A 22 3.18 51.57 56.34
CA GLY A 22 3.62 52.66 55.45
C GLY A 22 5.12 53.00 55.37
N ARG A 23 5.80 52.50 54.34
CA ARG A 23 6.82 53.27 53.60
C ARG A 23 6.80 52.88 52.12
N ARG A 24 6.50 53.85 51.24
CA ARG A 24 6.81 53.71 49.81
C ARG A 24 8.34 53.79 49.66
N LEU A 25 8.95 52.74 49.16
CA LEU A 25 10.31 52.78 48.61
C LEU A 25 10.23 52.38 47.14
N THR A 26 10.23 53.39 46.28
CA THR A 26 10.42 53.24 44.84
C THR A 26 11.90 52.98 44.58
N SER A 27 12.23 51.74 44.22
CA SER A 27 13.51 51.39 43.60
C SER A 27 13.22 50.71 42.26
N PRO A 28 13.65 51.27 41.12
CA PRO A 28 13.49 50.60 39.84
C PRO A 28 14.39 49.35 39.80
N VAL A 29 13.80 48.19 39.53
CA VAL A 29 14.59 47.01 39.16
C VAL A 29 15.14 47.25 37.76
N MET A 30 16.40 47.68 37.68
CA MET A 30 17.13 47.82 36.42
C MET A 30 17.39 46.42 35.83
N ILE A 31 16.48 45.93 35.00
CA ILE A 31 16.70 44.73 34.19
C ILE A 31 17.64 45.10 33.03
N ASN A 32 18.92 45.32 33.35
CA ASN A 32 19.99 45.41 32.37
C ASN A 32 20.27 43.99 31.85
N GLY A 33 19.49 43.56 30.86
CA GLY A 33 19.51 42.17 30.39
C GLY A 33 18.81 41.92 29.06
N LEU A 34 18.47 42.96 28.28
CA LEU A 34 18.13 42.78 26.87
C LEU A 34 19.42 42.54 26.07
N ALA A 35 20.02 41.37 26.28
CA ALA A 35 20.85 40.76 25.26
C ALA A 35 19.93 40.45 24.08
N SER A 36 19.98 41.30 23.05
CA SER A 36 19.32 41.04 21.78
C SER A 36 19.81 39.71 21.24
N LEU A 37 19.01 38.66 21.42
CA LEU A 37 19.19 37.40 20.70
C LEU A 37 18.84 37.67 19.24
N THR A 38 19.77 38.28 18.51
CA THR A 38 19.83 38.24 17.07
C THR A 38 20.00 36.78 16.69
N ILE A 39 18.89 36.09 16.47
CA ILE A 39 18.85 34.77 15.84
C ILE A 39 19.29 34.99 14.40
N SER A 40 20.60 35.04 14.19
CA SER A 40 21.24 35.05 12.88
C SER A 40 21.20 33.64 12.28
N SER A 41 20.00 33.09 12.12
CA SER A 41 19.78 31.91 11.29
C SER A 41 19.62 32.37 9.84
N THR A 42 20.75 32.64 9.18
CA THR A 42 20.81 32.92 7.74
C THR A 42 20.52 31.70 6.87
N HIS A 43 20.15 30.58 7.49
CA HIS A 43 19.66 29.37 6.85
C HIS A 43 18.28 29.03 7.43
N PRO A 44 17.27 28.74 6.60
CA PRO A 44 16.04 28.13 7.10
C PRO A 44 16.41 26.80 7.78
N PRO A 45 15.79 26.42 8.91
CA PRO A 45 16.05 25.14 9.53
C PRO A 45 15.74 24.03 8.52
N GLU A 46 16.67 23.10 8.34
CA GLU A 46 16.50 21.97 7.42
C GLU A 46 15.20 21.22 7.75
N ILE A 47 14.24 21.26 6.81
CA ILE A 47 13.02 20.47 6.87
C ILE A 47 13.43 19.03 6.56
N TYR A 48 13.80 18.28 7.60
CA TYR A 48 14.29 16.90 7.47
C TYR A 48 13.21 15.98 6.89
N LEU A 49 13.34 15.69 5.60
CA LEU A 49 12.44 14.80 4.89
C LEU A 49 12.49 13.39 5.50
N SER A 50 11.31 12.86 5.80
CA SER A 50 11.16 11.46 6.15
C SER A 50 11.51 10.58 4.95
N GLY A 51 12.35 9.56 5.18
CA GLY A 51 12.92 8.72 4.11
C GLY A 51 11.88 7.99 3.24
N PRO A 52 12.31 7.39 2.11
CA PRO A 52 11.41 6.67 1.22
C PRO A 52 10.74 5.50 1.95
N LEU A 53 9.43 5.37 1.77
CA LEU A 53 8.63 4.27 2.29
C LEU A 53 9.01 2.98 1.56
N LYS A 54 9.57 2.03 2.31
CA LYS A 54 9.98 0.71 1.81
C LYS A 54 9.02 -0.33 2.37
N LEU A 55 8.07 -0.78 1.56
CA LEU A 55 7.22 -1.92 1.90
C LEU A 55 8.02 -3.23 1.81
N PHE A 56 7.51 -4.28 2.45
CA PHE A 56 7.85 -5.67 2.08
C PHE A 56 7.74 -5.88 0.56
N PRO A 57 8.59 -6.73 -0.06
CA PRO A 57 8.90 -6.67 -1.50
C PRO A 57 7.71 -6.96 -2.43
N SER A 58 6.95 -5.91 -2.70
CA SER A 58 5.85 -5.84 -3.66
C SER A 58 6.36 -5.23 -4.97
N ALA A 59 6.59 -6.07 -5.97
CA ALA A 59 6.95 -5.62 -7.32
C ALA A 59 5.81 -4.80 -7.94
N LEU A 60 6.14 -3.61 -8.45
CA LEU A 60 5.16 -2.75 -9.12
C LEU A 60 4.60 -3.44 -10.38
N PRO A 61 3.30 -3.35 -10.66
CA PRO A 61 2.72 -3.88 -11.90
C PRO A 61 3.20 -3.08 -13.12
N VAL A 62 3.79 -3.77 -14.10
CA VAL A 62 4.04 -3.19 -15.43
C VAL A 62 2.75 -3.27 -16.24
N LEU A 63 2.32 -2.15 -16.80
CA LEU A 63 1.04 -1.99 -17.50
C LEU A 63 1.18 -2.11 -19.03
N GLY A 64 0.23 -2.85 -19.62
CA GLY A 64 -0.45 -2.47 -20.87
C GLY A 64 0.32 -2.53 -22.19
N TRP A 65 0.10 -3.60 -22.97
CA TRP A 65 0.32 -3.63 -24.42
C TRP A 65 -0.97 -4.16 -25.07
N ASP A 66 -1.77 -3.28 -25.69
CA ASP A 66 -3.06 -3.61 -26.33
C ASP A 66 -2.91 -3.97 -27.82
N THR A 67 -3.69 -4.94 -28.32
CA THR A 67 -4.23 -4.99 -29.70
C THR A 67 -5.30 -6.08 -29.85
N GLU A 68 -6.59 -5.72 -29.76
CA GLU A 68 -7.75 -6.58 -30.12
C GLU A 68 -7.58 -8.07 -29.71
N GLU A 69 -7.19 -8.28 -28.45
CA GLU A 69 -6.83 -9.59 -27.91
C GLU A 69 -7.77 -9.95 -26.76
N ILE A 70 -7.84 -11.24 -26.42
CA ILE A 70 -8.59 -11.69 -25.25
C ILE A 70 -7.92 -11.07 -24.01
N ILE A 71 -8.57 -10.08 -23.40
CA ILE A 71 -7.96 -9.29 -22.33
C ILE A 71 -7.87 -10.14 -21.05
N PRO A 72 -6.69 -10.28 -20.42
CA PRO A 72 -6.50 -11.04 -19.18
C PRO A 72 -7.50 -10.69 -18.06
N SER A 73 -7.78 -9.39 -17.86
CA SER A 73 -8.71 -8.92 -16.82
C SER A 73 -10.17 -9.27 -17.11
N GLU A 74 -10.59 -9.39 -18.38
CA GLU A 74 -11.94 -9.85 -18.74
C GLU A 74 -12.11 -11.36 -18.42
N ILE A 75 -11.06 -12.17 -18.60
CA ILE A 75 -11.05 -13.57 -18.12
C ILE A 75 -11.22 -13.60 -16.60
N ILE A 76 -10.44 -12.82 -15.85
CA ILE A 76 -10.50 -12.78 -14.38
C ILE A 76 -11.88 -12.34 -13.89
N LYS A 77 -12.48 -11.33 -14.53
CA LYS A 77 -13.85 -10.85 -14.26
C LYS A 77 -14.88 -11.96 -14.46
N LEU A 78 -14.87 -12.64 -15.61
CA LEU A 78 -15.80 -13.73 -15.91
C LEU A 78 -15.63 -14.93 -14.97
N VAL A 79 -14.38 -15.29 -14.63
CA VAL A 79 -14.09 -16.29 -13.58
C VAL A 79 -14.67 -15.85 -12.23
N ASN A 80 -14.53 -14.58 -11.86
CA ASN A 80 -15.09 -14.04 -10.62
C ASN A 80 -16.63 -13.99 -10.61
N GLU A 81 -17.28 -13.89 -11.77
CA GLU A 81 -18.73 -14.09 -11.90
C GLU A 81 -19.14 -15.55 -11.65
N GLU A 82 -18.41 -16.53 -12.21
CA GLU A 82 -18.65 -17.96 -11.94
C GLU A 82 -18.39 -18.33 -10.48
N ARG A 83 -17.31 -17.79 -9.87
CA ARG A 83 -17.02 -17.97 -8.44
C ARG A 83 -18.14 -17.42 -7.57
N ARG A 84 -18.67 -16.23 -7.89
CA ARG A 84 -19.82 -15.65 -7.18
C ARG A 84 -21.08 -16.52 -7.29
N LYS A 85 -21.36 -17.09 -8.47
CA LYS A 85 -22.48 -18.05 -8.67
C LYS A 85 -22.30 -19.32 -7.83
N ALA A 86 -21.05 -19.77 -7.64
CA ALA A 86 -20.71 -20.94 -6.83
C ALA A 86 -20.57 -20.67 -5.32
N GLY A 87 -20.66 -19.41 -4.87
CA GLY A 87 -20.43 -19.02 -3.47
C GLY A 87 -18.95 -18.92 -3.06
N SER A 88 -18.02 -19.02 -4.01
CA SER A 88 -16.58 -18.89 -3.76
C SER A 88 -16.15 -17.41 -3.71
N PRO A 89 -15.23 -17.01 -2.82
CA PRO A 89 -14.68 -15.65 -2.78
C PRO A 89 -14.05 -15.25 -4.11
N VAL A 90 -14.18 -13.99 -4.52
CA VAL A 90 -13.54 -13.48 -5.75
C VAL A 90 -12.02 -13.53 -5.63
N LEU A 91 -11.34 -13.88 -6.72
CA LEU A 91 -9.89 -13.83 -6.85
C LEU A 91 -9.44 -12.39 -7.05
N LYS A 92 -8.39 -12.00 -6.32
CA LYS A 92 -7.65 -10.75 -6.53
C LYS A 92 -6.63 -10.93 -7.66
N GLU A 93 -6.54 -9.96 -8.55
CA GLU A 93 -5.52 -9.95 -9.60
C GLU A 93 -4.13 -9.64 -8.99
N ASN A 94 -3.11 -10.42 -9.35
CA ASN A 94 -1.73 -10.24 -8.91
C ASN A 94 -0.77 -10.20 -10.11
N SER A 95 0.01 -9.11 -10.20
CA SER A 95 0.94 -8.85 -11.30
C SER A 95 2.13 -9.81 -11.37
N LYS A 96 2.57 -10.39 -10.24
CA LYS A 96 3.59 -11.43 -10.21
C LYS A 96 3.04 -12.74 -10.78
N LEU A 97 1.79 -13.10 -10.43
CA LEU A 97 1.12 -14.27 -11.02
C LEU A 97 0.89 -14.10 -12.53
N ALA A 98 0.59 -12.88 -13.00
CA ALA A 98 0.47 -12.60 -14.44
C ALA A 98 1.84 -12.70 -15.17
N GLN A 99 2.93 -12.27 -14.53
CA GLN A 99 4.29 -12.49 -15.04
C GLN A 99 4.65 -13.97 -15.09
N ALA A 100 4.33 -14.75 -14.06
CA ALA A 100 4.53 -16.20 -14.04
C ALA A 100 3.73 -16.90 -15.16
N ALA A 101 2.45 -16.55 -15.33
CA ALA A 101 1.62 -17.01 -16.44
C ALA A 101 2.23 -16.66 -17.80
N ASN A 102 2.80 -15.45 -17.94
CA ASN A 102 3.49 -15.02 -19.15
C ASN A 102 4.75 -15.85 -19.44
N MET A 103 5.57 -16.16 -18.42
CA MET A 103 6.74 -17.04 -18.59
C MET A 103 6.29 -18.44 -19.07
N ARG A 104 5.23 -18.99 -18.48
CA ARG A 104 4.67 -20.30 -18.84
C ARG A 104 4.21 -20.34 -20.30
N VAL A 105 3.37 -19.40 -20.73
CA VAL A 105 2.90 -19.37 -22.14
C VAL A 105 4.03 -19.11 -23.14
N MET A 106 5.01 -18.27 -22.80
CA MET A 106 6.17 -18.04 -23.64
C MET A 106 7.02 -19.31 -23.80
N THR A 107 7.20 -20.11 -22.75
CA THR A 107 7.89 -21.41 -22.85
C THR A 107 7.10 -22.42 -23.69
N ILE A 108 5.77 -22.50 -23.55
CA ILE A 108 4.93 -23.39 -24.37
C ILE A 108 5.10 -23.09 -25.87
N LEU A 109 5.13 -21.80 -26.23
CA LEU A 109 5.38 -21.35 -27.60
C LEU A 109 6.83 -21.57 -28.05
N LYS A 110 7.83 -21.26 -27.21
CA LYS A 110 9.26 -21.46 -27.52
C LYS A 110 9.57 -22.94 -27.79
N ASN A 111 9.18 -23.81 -26.85
CA ASN A 111 9.56 -25.23 -26.84
C ASN A 111 8.54 -26.12 -27.56
N GLN A 112 7.45 -25.50 -28.08
CA GLN A 112 6.39 -26.20 -28.81
C GLN A 112 5.81 -27.37 -28.00
N ASN A 113 5.63 -27.17 -26.69
CA ASN A 113 5.23 -28.20 -25.74
C ASN A 113 4.10 -27.69 -24.82
N PHE A 114 2.90 -28.27 -24.95
CA PHE A 114 1.72 -27.86 -24.18
C PHE A 114 1.58 -28.77 -22.95
N SER A 115 2.32 -28.44 -21.89
CA SER A 115 2.40 -29.22 -20.66
C SER A 115 2.56 -28.31 -19.43
N HIS A 116 2.03 -28.74 -18.28
CA HIS A 116 2.20 -28.06 -16.99
C HIS A 116 3.67 -28.04 -16.53
N GLU A 117 4.44 -29.03 -16.97
CA GLU A 117 5.89 -29.10 -16.82
C GLU A 117 6.55 -29.05 -18.19
N ASP A 118 7.45 -28.09 -18.40
CA ASP A 118 8.34 -28.08 -19.57
C ASP A 118 9.66 -28.80 -19.25
N PRO A 119 10.01 -29.89 -19.97
CA PRO A 119 11.18 -30.70 -19.66
C PRO A 119 12.50 -30.14 -20.20
N ILE A 120 12.49 -29.01 -20.92
CA ILE A 120 13.67 -28.42 -21.57
C ILE A 120 14.24 -27.28 -20.72
N ASP A 121 13.40 -26.30 -20.37
CA ASP A 121 13.80 -25.16 -19.52
C ASP A 121 13.47 -25.38 -18.02
N HIS A 122 12.88 -26.54 -17.69
CA HIS A 122 12.35 -26.88 -16.36
C HIS A 122 11.39 -25.80 -15.80
N ILE A 123 10.52 -25.30 -16.68
CA ILE A 123 9.57 -24.21 -16.42
C ILE A 123 8.21 -24.78 -16.03
N GLN A 124 7.84 -24.60 -14.76
CA GLN A 124 6.58 -24.99 -14.14
C GLN A 124 6.27 -24.08 -12.96
N LEU A 125 5.09 -24.17 -12.33
CA LEU A 125 4.71 -23.28 -11.22
C LEU A 125 5.78 -23.16 -10.11
N SER A 126 6.35 -24.28 -9.67
CA SER A 126 7.36 -24.29 -8.60
C SER A 126 8.68 -23.62 -8.98
N THR A 127 8.95 -23.41 -10.27
CA THR A 127 10.17 -22.76 -10.76
C THR A 127 9.93 -21.36 -11.32
N VAL A 128 8.72 -20.99 -11.75
CA VAL A 128 8.40 -19.61 -12.19
C VAL A 128 7.98 -18.70 -11.05
N LEU A 129 7.23 -19.18 -10.05
CA LEU A 129 6.74 -18.34 -8.96
C LEU A 129 7.88 -17.73 -8.11
N PRO A 130 8.97 -18.48 -7.77
CA PRO A 130 10.13 -17.88 -7.12
C PRO A 130 10.88 -16.87 -8.01
N ARG A 131 10.89 -17.04 -9.34
CA ARG A 131 11.57 -16.12 -10.28
C ARG A 131 10.88 -14.75 -10.41
N VAL A 132 9.63 -14.63 -9.97
CA VAL A 132 8.86 -13.37 -9.92
C VAL A 132 8.66 -12.88 -8.48
N ASP A 133 9.49 -13.35 -7.54
CA ASP A 133 9.43 -13.06 -6.10
C ASP A 133 8.05 -13.33 -5.47
N TYR A 134 7.34 -14.36 -5.94
CA TYR A 134 6.03 -14.74 -5.39
C TYR A 134 6.17 -15.97 -4.48
N LEU A 135 6.04 -15.76 -3.16
CA LEU A 135 6.04 -16.81 -2.15
C LEU A 135 4.62 -17.34 -1.94
N PHE A 136 4.46 -18.66 -2.05
CA PHE A 136 3.17 -19.34 -2.03
C PHE A 136 3.18 -20.56 -1.11
N SER A 137 2.03 -20.89 -0.54
CA SER A 137 1.79 -22.15 0.18
C SER A 137 1.16 -23.21 -0.72
N TYR A 138 0.37 -22.78 -1.71
CA TYR A 138 -0.18 -23.63 -2.78
C TYR A 138 -0.40 -22.79 -4.05
N ALA A 139 -0.28 -23.42 -5.22
CA ALA A 139 -0.58 -22.80 -6.51
C ALA A 139 -1.11 -23.85 -7.49
N SER A 140 -1.96 -23.40 -8.42
CA SER A 140 -2.50 -24.23 -9.51
C SER A 140 -2.53 -23.46 -10.84
N GLU A 141 -2.67 -24.19 -11.94
CA GLU A 141 -2.63 -23.65 -13.31
C GLU A 141 -3.78 -24.22 -14.13
N ASN A 142 -4.50 -23.34 -14.85
CA ASN A 142 -5.33 -23.73 -15.97
C ASN A 142 -4.67 -23.25 -17.26
N MET A 143 -4.67 -24.09 -18.30
CA MET A 143 -4.16 -23.75 -19.62
C MET A 143 -5.14 -24.17 -20.69
N GLY A 144 -5.30 -23.37 -21.73
CA GLY A 144 -6.14 -23.72 -22.86
C GLY A 144 -5.83 -22.95 -24.13
N LEU A 145 -6.36 -23.46 -25.23
CA LEU A 145 -6.40 -22.76 -26.51
C LEU A 145 -7.70 -21.97 -26.60
N ALA A 146 -7.62 -20.69 -26.92
CA ALA A 146 -8.78 -19.85 -27.18
C ALA A 146 -8.95 -19.58 -28.68
N GLN A 147 -10.19 -19.39 -29.11
CA GLN A 147 -10.54 -19.18 -30.53
C GLN A 147 -10.97 -17.73 -30.80
N ASP A 148 -11.77 -17.13 -29.92
CA ASP A 148 -12.42 -15.84 -30.17
C ASP A 148 -12.41 -14.88 -28.96
N LYS A 149 -12.93 -15.32 -27.80
CA LYS A 149 -13.34 -14.43 -26.69
C LYS A 149 -13.03 -15.01 -25.31
N ALA A 150 -12.93 -14.12 -24.32
CA ALA A 150 -12.75 -14.47 -22.90
C ALA A 150 -13.84 -15.43 -22.39
N SER A 151 -15.09 -15.25 -22.83
CA SER A 151 -16.21 -16.13 -22.49
C SER A 151 -16.03 -17.56 -23.01
N GLY A 152 -15.45 -17.74 -24.20
CA GLY A 152 -15.20 -19.06 -24.79
C GLY A 152 -14.20 -19.87 -23.97
N ILE A 153 -13.06 -19.25 -23.59
CA ILE A 153 -12.05 -19.93 -22.76
C ILE A 153 -12.54 -20.21 -21.34
N VAL A 154 -13.27 -19.28 -20.70
CA VAL A 154 -13.87 -19.51 -19.37
C VAL A 154 -14.93 -20.61 -19.41
N HIS A 155 -15.77 -20.67 -20.45
CA HIS A 155 -16.72 -21.76 -20.63
C HIS A 155 -16.01 -23.12 -20.85
N GLY A 156 -14.92 -23.15 -21.63
CA GLY A 156 -14.09 -24.33 -21.82
C GLY A 156 -13.46 -24.83 -20.51
N PHE A 157 -12.94 -23.94 -19.68
CA PHE A 157 -12.45 -24.28 -18.34
C PHE A 157 -13.58 -24.76 -17.42
N MET A 158 -14.75 -24.11 -17.40
CA MET A 158 -15.89 -24.52 -16.58
C MET A 158 -16.52 -25.86 -17.02
N SER A 159 -16.33 -26.25 -18.28
CA SER A 159 -16.80 -27.54 -18.81
C SER A 159 -15.84 -28.70 -18.52
N SER A 160 -14.57 -28.42 -18.18
CA SER A 160 -13.59 -29.42 -17.76
C SER A 160 -13.61 -29.59 -16.23
N PRO A 161 -13.83 -30.80 -15.69
CA PRO A 161 -13.89 -31.01 -14.24
C PRO A 161 -12.63 -30.55 -13.49
N SER A 162 -11.43 -30.80 -14.03
CA SER A 162 -10.16 -30.40 -13.40
C SER A 162 -9.95 -28.88 -13.44
N HIS A 163 -10.21 -28.24 -14.58
CA HIS A 163 -10.08 -26.78 -14.68
C HIS A 163 -11.13 -26.06 -13.83
N LYS A 164 -12.36 -26.56 -13.79
CA LYS A 164 -13.45 -26.06 -12.92
C LYS A 164 -13.08 -26.16 -11.45
N GLN A 165 -12.40 -27.23 -11.02
CA GLN A 165 -11.93 -27.36 -9.64
C GLN A 165 -10.99 -26.20 -9.27
N ASN A 166 -10.01 -25.88 -10.12
CA ASN A 166 -9.14 -24.72 -9.93
C ASN A 166 -9.93 -23.39 -9.97
N LEU A 167 -10.86 -23.22 -10.91
CA LEU A 167 -11.66 -21.98 -11.01
C LEU A 167 -12.49 -21.72 -9.75
N LEU A 168 -13.04 -22.76 -9.12
CA LEU A 168 -14.00 -22.63 -8.03
C LEU A 168 -13.44 -22.91 -6.63
N ASP A 169 -12.20 -23.38 -6.48
CA ASP A 169 -11.61 -23.61 -5.14
C ASP A 169 -11.60 -22.32 -4.32
N SER A 170 -12.32 -22.34 -3.20
CA SER A 170 -12.50 -21.21 -2.30
C SER A 170 -11.25 -20.87 -1.49
N LYS A 171 -10.23 -21.74 -1.48
CA LYS A 171 -8.93 -21.49 -0.84
C LYS A 171 -8.01 -20.62 -1.69
N LEU A 172 -8.17 -20.66 -3.01
CA LEU A 172 -7.41 -19.80 -3.94
C LEU A 172 -7.94 -18.37 -3.83
N VAL A 173 -7.03 -17.41 -3.59
CA VAL A 173 -7.37 -16.01 -3.29
C VAL A 173 -6.74 -15.01 -4.26
N GLU A 174 -5.63 -15.37 -4.92
CA GLU A 174 -5.00 -14.54 -5.95
C GLU A 174 -4.88 -15.28 -7.28
N THR A 175 -4.93 -14.54 -8.39
CA THR A 175 -4.77 -15.07 -9.75
C THR A 175 -4.01 -14.12 -10.66
N GLY A 176 -3.40 -14.66 -11.71
CA GLY A 176 -2.86 -13.88 -12.82
C GLY A 176 -3.03 -14.64 -14.13
N VAL A 177 -3.33 -13.90 -15.20
CA VAL A 177 -3.62 -14.46 -16.53
C VAL A 177 -2.62 -13.91 -17.53
N ALA A 178 -2.16 -14.74 -18.45
CA ALA A 178 -1.45 -14.33 -19.66
C ALA A 178 -2.14 -14.93 -20.89
N VAL A 179 -2.22 -14.11 -21.94
CA VAL A 179 -2.72 -14.49 -23.26
C VAL A 179 -1.63 -14.19 -24.28
N ARG A 180 -1.37 -15.13 -25.19
CA ARG A 180 -0.44 -14.94 -26.32
C ARG A 180 -0.97 -15.61 -27.59
N LYS A 181 -1.10 -14.84 -28.66
CA LYS A 181 -1.09 -15.34 -30.04
C LYS A 181 0.30 -15.87 -30.42
N GLY A 182 0.38 -16.99 -31.14
CA GLY A 182 1.65 -17.54 -31.63
C GLY A 182 1.48 -18.76 -32.53
N GLN A 183 2.57 -19.22 -33.15
CA GLN A 183 2.58 -20.50 -33.86
C GLN A 183 2.83 -21.66 -32.88
N PHE A 184 1.96 -22.67 -32.91
CA PHE A 184 2.12 -23.92 -32.17
C PHE A 184 1.86 -25.11 -33.11
N LYS A 185 2.86 -25.99 -33.25
CA LYS A 185 2.87 -27.15 -34.16
C LYS A 185 2.38 -26.80 -35.57
N GLY A 186 2.87 -25.69 -36.11
CA GLY A 186 2.55 -25.19 -37.45
C GLY A 186 1.22 -24.43 -37.59
N ASN A 187 0.41 -24.34 -36.53
CA ASN A 187 -0.88 -23.63 -36.54
C ASN A 187 -0.78 -22.32 -35.75
N TYR A 188 -1.44 -21.26 -36.21
CA TYR A 188 -1.63 -20.06 -35.40
C TYR A 188 -2.71 -20.30 -34.35
N VAL A 189 -2.37 -20.11 -33.09
CA VAL A 189 -3.26 -20.33 -31.93
C VAL A 189 -3.19 -19.14 -30.96
N VAL A 190 -4.23 -18.98 -30.15
CA VAL A 190 -4.18 -18.16 -28.93
C VAL A 190 -4.04 -19.09 -27.74
N ILE A 191 -2.97 -18.96 -26.97
CA ILE A 191 -2.77 -19.72 -25.73
C ILE A 191 -3.12 -18.82 -24.55
N VAL A 192 -3.92 -19.35 -23.63
CA VAL A 192 -4.26 -18.73 -22.35
C VAL A 192 -3.67 -19.59 -21.23
N VAL A 193 -2.90 -18.96 -20.34
CA VAL A 193 -2.45 -19.55 -19.07
C VAL A 193 -3.01 -18.71 -17.94
N GLN A 194 -3.66 -19.35 -16.98
CA GLN A 194 -4.13 -18.73 -15.74
C GLN A 194 -3.50 -19.45 -14.55
N VAL A 195 -2.77 -18.68 -13.73
CA VAL A 195 -2.18 -19.16 -12.48
C VAL A 195 -3.05 -18.69 -11.32
N PHE A 196 -3.20 -19.53 -10.32
CA PHE A 196 -3.88 -19.25 -9.06
C PHE A 196 -2.94 -19.55 -7.91
N ALA A 197 -3.10 -18.85 -6.78
CA ALA A 197 -2.30 -19.17 -5.60
C ALA A 197 -2.99 -18.84 -4.27
N ILE A 198 -2.46 -19.50 -3.24
CA ILE A 198 -2.53 -19.13 -1.84
C ILE A 198 -1.16 -18.53 -1.48
N PRO A 199 -1.08 -17.24 -1.09
CA PRO A 199 0.16 -16.63 -0.62
C PRO A 199 0.80 -17.42 0.54
N ALA A 200 2.10 -17.26 0.74
CA ALA A 200 2.82 -17.94 1.82
C ALA A 200 2.44 -17.45 3.24
N SER A 201 1.94 -16.21 3.37
CA SER A 201 1.54 -15.63 4.66
C SER A 201 0.45 -14.57 4.50
N LYS A 202 -0.07 -14.06 5.63
CA LYS A 202 -1.03 -12.94 5.65
C LYS A 202 -0.40 -11.67 5.08
N GLU A 203 0.87 -11.40 5.40
CA GLU A 203 1.63 -10.25 4.93
C GLU A 203 1.84 -10.32 3.41
N ALA A 204 2.13 -11.50 2.87
CA ALA A 204 2.24 -11.73 1.43
C ALA A 204 0.92 -11.48 0.69
N TYR A 205 -0.22 -11.84 1.29
CA TYR A 205 -1.55 -11.49 0.76
C TYR A 205 -1.87 -9.99 0.86
N LEU A 206 -1.52 -9.38 2.00
CA LEU A 206 -1.80 -7.96 2.26
C LEU A 206 -0.93 -7.02 1.43
N GLY A 207 0.30 -7.41 1.10
CA GLY A 207 1.29 -6.54 0.44
C GLY A 207 2.03 -5.60 1.42
N TYR A 208 1.87 -5.82 2.73
CA TYR A 208 2.55 -5.09 3.79
C TYR A 208 2.65 -5.92 5.07
N SER A 209 3.64 -5.61 5.91
CA SER A 209 3.85 -6.21 7.23
C SER A 209 3.25 -5.38 8.37
N GLN A 210 3.27 -5.91 9.61
CA GLN A 210 2.94 -5.13 10.80
C GLN A 210 3.99 -4.04 11.09
N ASP A 211 5.26 -4.29 10.78
CA ASP A 211 6.35 -3.32 10.92
C ASP A 211 6.18 -2.17 9.91
N ASP A 212 5.67 -2.46 8.70
CA ASP A 212 5.33 -1.44 7.71
C ASP A 212 4.23 -0.51 8.25
N LYS A 213 3.25 -1.02 9.01
CA LYS A 213 2.23 -0.17 9.67
C LYS A 213 2.88 0.79 10.66
N VAL A 214 3.81 0.30 11.49
CA VAL A 214 4.55 1.12 12.45
C VAL A 214 5.42 2.15 11.72
N GLN A 215 6.06 1.78 10.61
CA GLN A 215 6.81 2.71 9.77
C GLN A 215 5.91 3.81 9.22
N VAL A 216 4.76 3.48 8.62
CA VAL A 216 3.83 4.49 8.07
C VAL A 216 3.28 5.42 9.15
N GLN A 217 2.98 4.93 10.36
CA GLN A 217 2.62 5.77 11.50
C GLN A 217 3.75 6.74 11.88
N ASN A 218 4.99 6.25 12.01
CA ASN A 218 6.15 7.10 12.31
C ASN A 218 6.40 8.17 11.22
N LEU A 219 6.14 7.85 9.95
CA LEU A 219 6.21 8.82 8.84
C LEU A 219 5.11 9.89 8.97
N LEU A 220 3.87 9.50 9.32
CA LEU A 220 2.77 10.44 9.59
C LEU A 220 3.10 11.40 10.74
N ASP A 221 3.59 10.89 11.86
CA ASP A 221 3.98 11.69 13.01
C ASP A 221 5.14 12.64 12.65
N GLY A 222 6.09 12.19 11.82
CA GLY A 222 7.16 13.02 11.27
C GLY A 222 6.65 14.19 10.44
N VAL A 223 5.70 13.93 9.52
CA VAL A 223 5.08 14.96 8.68
C VAL A 223 4.23 15.94 9.50
N ASP A 224 3.49 15.46 10.51
CA ASP A 224 2.71 16.34 11.39
C ASP A 224 3.57 17.27 12.23
N ASN A 225 4.69 16.77 12.77
CA ASN A 225 5.68 17.60 13.45
C ASN A 225 6.32 18.65 12.51
N GLN A 226 6.43 18.38 11.21
CA GLN A 226 6.90 19.35 10.22
C GLN A 226 5.82 20.38 9.87
N LEU A 227 4.56 19.96 9.69
CA LEU A 227 3.43 20.88 9.47
C LEU A 227 3.29 21.89 10.61
N VAL A 228 3.42 21.47 11.86
CA VAL A 228 3.39 22.36 13.03
C VAL A 228 4.52 23.40 12.97
N ARG A 229 5.75 22.98 12.64
CA ARG A 229 6.90 23.91 12.49
C ARG A 229 6.68 24.89 11.34
N THR A 230 6.32 24.41 10.15
CA THR A 230 6.07 25.23 8.95
C THR A 230 4.98 26.26 9.20
N ARG A 231 3.90 25.88 9.90
CA ARG A 231 2.84 26.81 10.32
C ARG A 231 3.33 27.84 11.34
N GLY A 232 4.18 27.46 12.28
CA GLY A 232 4.86 28.41 13.18
C GLY A 232 5.64 29.49 12.40
N PHE A 233 6.37 29.07 11.36
CA PHE A 233 7.08 30.02 10.48
C PHE A 233 6.14 30.84 9.59
N LEU A 234 5.00 30.31 9.15
CA LEU A 234 3.98 31.09 8.43
C LEU A 234 3.31 32.14 9.33
N VAL A 235 3.12 31.87 10.63
CA VAL A 235 2.63 32.89 11.58
C VAL A 235 3.66 34.01 11.76
N ALA A 236 4.95 33.70 11.78
CA ALA A 236 6.02 34.69 11.86
C ALA A 236 6.26 35.45 10.53
N SER A 237 6.04 34.79 9.39
CA SER A 237 6.28 35.31 8.04
C SER A 237 5.12 34.99 7.07
N PRO A 238 3.95 35.65 7.20
CA PRO A 238 2.72 35.29 6.48
C PRO A 238 2.81 35.36 4.96
N ASP A 239 3.70 36.20 4.43
CA ASP A 239 3.88 36.38 2.98
C ASP A 239 4.92 35.44 2.36
N SER A 240 5.61 34.62 3.16
CA SER A 240 6.62 33.68 2.66
C SER A 240 6.04 32.62 1.73
N GLN A 241 6.31 32.75 0.43
CA GLN A 241 5.91 31.75 -0.56
C GLN A 241 6.59 30.39 -0.30
N TYR A 242 7.87 30.41 0.14
CA TYR A 242 8.63 29.21 0.50
C TYR A 242 7.89 28.34 1.54
N TYR A 243 7.40 28.94 2.63
CA TYR A 243 6.69 28.16 3.66
C TYR A 243 5.27 27.73 3.21
N LYS A 244 4.61 28.49 2.33
CA LYS A 244 3.32 28.11 1.72
C LYS A 244 3.48 26.88 0.81
N ASP A 245 4.52 26.87 -0.02
CA ASP A 245 4.83 25.74 -0.90
C ASP A 245 5.22 24.50 -0.10
N TRP A 246 6.02 24.67 0.97
CA TRP A 246 6.33 23.59 1.91
C TRP A 246 5.11 23.04 2.65
N GLU A 247 4.20 23.89 3.13
CA GLU A 247 2.94 23.41 3.73
C GLU A 247 2.15 22.56 2.72
N LYS A 248 2.05 22.99 1.47
CA LYS A 248 1.38 22.23 0.40
C LYS A 248 2.04 20.87 0.15
N VAL A 249 3.38 20.79 0.12
CA VAL A 249 4.11 19.52 -0.03
C VAL A 249 3.82 18.58 1.14
N LEU A 250 3.91 19.08 2.37
CA LEU A 250 3.67 18.29 3.59
C LEU A 250 2.21 17.83 3.72
N LEU A 251 1.23 18.66 3.35
CA LEU A 251 -0.18 18.26 3.31
C LEU A 251 -0.43 17.13 2.30
N ASN A 252 0.19 17.20 1.11
CA ASN A 252 0.11 16.13 0.11
C ASN A 252 0.76 14.83 0.60
N GLN A 253 1.90 14.90 1.29
CA GLN A 253 2.53 13.73 1.91
C GLN A 253 1.64 13.13 3.00
N LYS A 254 1.11 13.96 3.91
CA LYS A 254 0.18 13.52 4.96
C LYS A 254 -1.03 12.82 4.39
N GLN A 255 -1.65 13.38 3.35
CA GLN A 255 -2.81 12.76 2.69
C GLN A 255 -2.47 11.36 2.18
N ARG A 256 -1.40 11.23 1.38
CA ARG A 256 -1.00 9.93 0.80
C ARG A 256 -0.69 8.89 1.89
N LEU A 257 0.08 9.27 2.91
CA LEU A 257 0.39 8.38 4.03
C LEU A 257 -0.85 8.01 4.84
N SER A 258 -1.81 8.93 5.00
CA SER A 258 -3.07 8.66 5.70
C SER A 258 -3.93 7.66 4.94
N GLU A 259 -4.07 7.80 3.62
CA GLU A 259 -4.79 6.85 2.76
C GLU A 259 -4.15 5.45 2.81
N ILE A 260 -2.81 5.36 2.73
CA ILE A 260 -2.06 4.11 2.90
C ILE A 260 -2.33 3.50 4.29
N TYR A 261 -2.25 4.31 5.35
CA TYR A 261 -2.41 3.85 6.72
C TYR A 261 -3.84 3.39 7.03
N GLN A 262 -4.86 4.08 6.54
CA GLN A 262 -6.26 3.65 6.70
C GLN A 262 -6.53 2.31 6.00
N GLN A 263 -5.94 2.08 4.82
CA GLN A 263 -5.97 0.77 4.16
C GLN A 263 -5.27 -0.31 5.02
N MET A 264 -4.15 0.02 5.66
CA MET A 264 -3.45 -0.91 6.55
C MET A 264 -4.22 -1.22 7.84
N LEU A 265 -4.92 -0.23 8.40
CA LEU A 265 -5.76 -0.38 9.59
C LEU A 265 -7.04 -1.19 9.33
N SER A 266 -7.58 -1.14 8.11
CA SER A 266 -8.72 -1.97 7.69
C SER A 266 -8.35 -3.44 7.43
N ASP A 267 -7.09 -3.83 7.65
CA ASP A 267 -6.55 -5.18 7.46
C ASP A 267 -6.86 -5.76 6.05
N SER A 268 -6.97 -4.87 5.06
CA SER A 268 -7.36 -5.18 3.69
C SER A 268 -6.18 -5.00 2.74
N SER A 269 -5.98 -5.96 1.84
CA SER A 269 -4.77 -5.99 1.00
C SER A 269 -4.62 -4.79 0.07
N PHE A 270 -3.39 -4.41 -0.24
CA PHE A 270 -3.09 -3.35 -1.20
C PHE A 270 -3.48 -3.73 -2.63
N GLU A 271 -4.44 -2.97 -3.18
CA GLU A 271 -4.71 -2.81 -4.61
C GLU A 271 -3.68 -1.88 -5.31
N GLN A 272 -3.68 -1.89 -6.65
CA GLN A 272 -2.89 -1.04 -7.55
C GLN A 272 -2.78 0.43 -7.09
N ARG A 273 -3.89 1.04 -6.64
CA ARG A 273 -3.93 2.45 -6.21
C ARG A 273 -2.99 2.73 -5.02
N HIS A 274 -2.83 1.79 -4.09
CA HIS A 274 -1.99 1.99 -2.91
C HIS A 274 -0.51 1.91 -3.26
N TYR A 275 -0.13 0.99 -4.17
CA TYR A 275 1.23 0.98 -4.72
C TYR A 275 1.54 2.27 -5.50
N ALA A 276 0.57 2.83 -6.22
CA ALA A 276 0.70 4.14 -6.85
C ALA A 276 0.84 5.29 -5.84
N LEU A 277 0.11 5.27 -4.71
CA LEU A 277 0.28 6.23 -3.61
C LEU A 277 1.68 6.16 -2.99
N VAL A 278 2.21 4.95 -2.78
CA VAL A 278 3.58 4.73 -2.26
C VAL A 278 4.62 5.23 -3.26
N ALA A 279 4.49 4.89 -4.54
CA ALA A 279 5.37 5.39 -5.60
C ALA A 279 5.32 6.93 -5.72
N ALA A 280 4.14 7.54 -5.53
CA ALA A 280 3.95 8.99 -5.57
C ALA A 280 4.47 9.71 -4.31
N TYR A 281 4.37 9.10 -3.12
CA TYR A 281 5.06 9.56 -1.92
C TYR A 281 6.59 9.51 -2.14
N ASN A 282 7.08 8.39 -2.67
CA ASN A 282 8.49 8.17 -2.99
C ASN A 282 9.02 8.98 -4.19
N SER A 283 8.18 9.70 -4.95
CA SER A 283 8.60 10.58 -6.06
C SER A 283 8.29 12.06 -5.85
N GLY A 284 7.58 12.43 -4.78
CA GLY A 284 7.28 13.82 -4.40
C GLY A 284 8.52 14.73 -4.21
N TRP A 285 9.71 14.12 -4.08
CA TRP A 285 11.04 14.74 -4.08
C TRP A 285 11.31 15.67 -5.27
N GLN A 286 10.66 15.47 -6.42
CA GLN A 286 10.94 16.26 -7.64
C GLN A 286 10.37 17.69 -7.62
N GLY A 287 9.51 18.03 -6.65
CA GLY A 287 8.82 19.33 -6.55
C GLY A 287 9.02 20.08 -5.24
N ALA A 288 9.98 19.69 -4.40
CA ALA A 288 10.29 20.43 -3.17
C ALA A 288 10.91 21.81 -3.49
N PRO A 289 10.57 22.89 -2.75
CA PRO A 289 11.26 24.17 -2.86
C PRO A 289 12.77 24.01 -2.58
N ARG A 290 13.60 24.50 -3.51
CA ARG A 290 15.06 24.55 -3.37
C ARG A 290 15.50 25.86 -2.70
#